data_AF-A0A0C3BDY0-F1
#
_entry.id   AF-A0A0C3BDY0-F1
#
_cell.length_a   1.000
_cell.length_b   1.000
_cell.length_c   1.000
_cell.angle_alpha   90.00
_cell.angle_beta   90.00
_cell.angle_gamma   90.00
#
_symmetry.space_group_name_H-M   'P 1'
#
loop_
_entity.id
_entity.type
_entity.pdbx_description
1 polymer ?
#
loop_
_entity_poly.entity_id
_entity_poly.type
_entity_poly.pdbx_seq_one_letter_code
_entity_poly.pdbx_strand_id
1 'polypeptide(L)'
;MRPSSEKTDHYGWSGSGQAPLAAFKRITININVSERLEELDLLPITGLDRTLEEKIVINGDRVDLSSALYLEEFRFQGSHLFLAEKLLNLPRAFLTLLSITCSKISVNDTLFTLQACPYLTEATFATVCAEVDCELGNRFDLKLVGKLPSPLLKLTITTSVDVTHFMRSLDWKYVPIITINVLDDGVAAQNWERCFACVPMGTQVTMNGNFSNENMAEIRGDIFCVSFGR
;
A
#
# COMPACT_ATOMS: atom_id res chain seq x y z
N MET A 1 38.66 38.22 -44.34
CA MET A 1 38.00 39.08 -43.31
C MET A 1 37.80 38.25 -42.06
N ARG A 2 38.46 38.62 -40.95
CA ARG A 2 38.02 38.35 -39.57
C ARG A 2 37.00 39.46 -39.18
N PRO A 3 36.27 39.41 -38.05
CA PRO A 3 36.46 38.61 -36.83
C PRO A 3 35.14 37.87 -36.43
N SER A 4 34.95 37.18 -35.31
CA SER A 4 35.54 37.23 -33.98
C SER A 4 35.28 35.90 -33.24
N SER A 5 36.25 35.53 -32.43
CA SER A 5 36.16 34.53 -31.37
C SER A 5 35.15 34.94 -30.30
N GLU A 6 34.36 34.00 -29.82
CA GLU A 6 34.01 33.94 -28.40
C GLU A 6 34.07 32.49 -27.94
N LYS A 7 35.14 32.19 -27.20
CA LYS A 7 35.20 31.07 -26.28
C LYS A 7 34.33 31.45 -25.09
N THR A 8 33.42 30.57 -24.72
CA THR A 8 32.90 30.50 -23.36
C THR A 8 33.29 29.14 -22.80
N ASP A 9 34.37 29.14 -22.02
CA ASP A 9 34.71 28.08 -21.09
C ASP A 9 33.79 28.17 -19.85
N HIS A 10 33.67 27.04 -19.15
CA HIS A 10 33.09 26.81 -17.81
C HIS A 10 31.55 26.65 -17.78
N TYR A 11 30.97 25.59 -17.23
CA TYR A 11 31.40 24.73 -16.13
C TYR A 11 31.10 23.25 -16.43
N GLY A 12 32.09 22.40 -16.16
CA GLY A 12 31.80 21.01 -15.84
C GLY A 12 30.96 20.97 -14.58
N TRP A 13 29.77 20.37 -14.67
CA TRP A 13 29.13 19.77 -13.52
C TRP A 13 29.50 18.28 -13.50
N SER A 14 30.75 18.02 -13.15
CA SER A 14 31.11 16.80 -12.44
C SER A 14 30.73 16.98 -10.96
N GLY A 15 29.45 17.26 -10.72
CA GLY A 15 28.87 17.05 -9.41
C GLY A 15 28.40 15.61 -9.42
N SER A 16 29.03 14.75 -8.62
CA SER A 16 28.44 13.50 -8.18
C SER A 16 27.18 13.84 -7.36
N GLY A 17 26.12 14.25 -8.06
CA GLY A 17 24.83 14.53 -7.48
C GLY A 17 24.22 13.19 -7.10
N GLN A 18 24.50 12.73 -5.88
CA GLN A 18 23.59 11.80 -5.24
C GLN A 18 22.21 12.43 -5.35
N ALA A 19 21.30 11.77 -6.06
CA ALA A 19 19.93 12.22 -6.15
C ALA A 19 19.43 12.39 -4.68
N PRO A 20 18.88 13.55 -4.28
CA PRO A 20 18.74 13.92 -2.87
C PRO A 20 18.06 12.87 -1.99
N LEU A 21 17.15 12.07 -2.56
CA LEU A 21 16.43 11.02 -1.85
C LEU A 21 17.24 9.72 -1.65
N ALA A 22 18.31 9.49 -2.41
CA ALA A 22 19.12 8.28 -2.32
C ALA A 22 19.80 8.12 -0.95
N ALA A 23 20.05 9.22 -0.23
CA ALA A 23 20.63 9.17 1.12
C ALA A 23 19.63 8.72 2.20
N PHE A 24 18.31 8.78 1.92
CA PHE A 24 17.28 8.54 2.92
C PHE A 24 16.88 7.06 2.94
N LYS A 25 17.06 6.43 4.10
CA LYS A 25 16.53 5.09 4.40
C LYS A 25 15.07 5.10 4.84
N ARG A 26 14.59 6.23 5.33
CA ARG A 26 13.21 6.40 5.81
C ARG A 26 12.62 7.67 5.22
N ILE A 27 11.42 7.54 4.66
CA ILE A 27 10.61 8.67 4.19
C ILE A 27 9.22 8.55 4.81
N THR A 28 8.71 9.67 5.31
CA THR A 28 7.34 9.80 5.80
C THR A 28 6.70 11.00 5.13
N ILE A 29 5.55 10.79 4.49
CA ILE A 29 4.79 11.82 3.80
C ILE A 29 3.38 11.83 4.38
N ASN A 30 2.98 13.00 4.89
CA ASN A 30 1.64 13.25 5.41
C ASN A 30 0.99 14.32 4.55
N ILE A 31 -0.04 13.94 3.81
CA ILE A 31 -0.88 14.84 3.04
C ILE A 31 -2.12 15.13 3.89
N ASN A 32 -2.30 16.39 4.27
CA ASN A 32 -3.50 16.80 4.97
C ASN A 32 -4.67 16.84 3.97
N VAL A 33 -5.49 15.80 4.00
CA VAL A 33 -6.55 15.56 3.01
C VAL A 33 -7.60 16.68 3.03
N SER A 34 -7.83 17.34 4.17
CA SER A 34 -8.80 18.43 4.30
C SER A 34 -8.45 19.70 3.52
N GLU A 35 -7.18 19.96 3.22
CA GLU A 35 -6.78 21.17 2.46
C GLU A 35 -6.74 20.93 0.94
N ARG A 36 -6.62 19.68 0.50
CA ARG A 36 -6.51 19.33 -0.93
C ARG A 36 -7.79 18.75 -1.54
N LEU A 37 -8.69 18.21 -0.72
CA LEU A 37 -10.01 17.80 -1.21
C LEU A 37 -10.89 19.00 -1.57
N GLU A 38 -10.74 20.16 -0.91
CA GLU A 38 -11.50 21.37 -1.32
C GLU A 38 -11.17 21.82 -2.75
N GLU A 39 -9.97 21.52 -3.27
CA GLU A 39 -9.58 21.74 -4.68
C GLU A 39 -10.00 20.59 -5.61
N LEU A 40 -10.11 19.35 -5.10
CA LEU A 40 -10.50 18.16 -5.86
C LEU A 40 -12.01 17.87 -5.86
N ASP A 41 -12.80 18.47 -4.95
CA ASP A 41 -14.27 18.39 -4.89
C ASP A 41 -14.95 19.00 -6.12
N LEU A 42 -14.20 19.69 -6.98
CA LEU A 42 -14.67 20.18 -8.28
C LEU A 42 -14.70 19.11 -9.37
N LEU A 43 -14.04 17.97 -9.17
CA LEU A 43 -14.07 16.83 -10.09
C LEU A 43 -14.19 15.54 -9.28
N PRO A 44 -15.39 14.96 -9.12
CA PRO A 44 -15.48 13.60 -8.62
C PRO A 44 -14.66 12.74 -9.59
N ILE A 45 -13.51 12.25 -9.13
CA ILE A 45 -12.65 11.34 -9.91
C ILE A 45 -13.41 10.01 -9.98
N THR A 46 -14.32 9.94 -10.93
CA THR A 46 -15.24 8.82 -11.14
C THR A 46 -14.97 8.29 -12.53
N GLY A 47 -14.29 7.15 -12.60
CA GLY A 47 -14.08 6.44 -13.87
C GLY A 47 -12.82 5.59 -13.90
N LEU A 48 -12.85 4.54 -14.74
CA LEU A 48 -11.67 3.76 -15.12
C LEU A 48 -10.65 4.59 -15.90
N ASP A 49 -11.13 5.61 -16.64
CA ASP A 49 -10.35 6.52 -17.46
C ASP A 49 -10.44 7.96 -16.94
N ARG A 50 -9.28 8.59 -16.79
CA ARG A 50 -9.16 9.98 -16.31
C ARG A 50 -9.16 10.97 -17.45
N THR A 51 -9.80 12.12 -17.24
CA THR A 51 -9.71 13.29 -18.13
C THR A 51 -8.27 13.83 -18.18
N LEU A 52 -7.99 14.68 -19.16
CA LEU A 52 -6.66 15.28 -19.29
C LEU A 52 -6.38 16.22 -18.11
N GLU A 53 -7.41 16.94 -17.67
CA GLU A 53 -7.39 17.89 -16.57
C GLU A 53 -7.08 17.18 -15.24
N GLU A 54 -7.76 16.06 -14.96
CA GLU A 54 -7.48 15.22 -13.79
C GLU A 54 -6.03 14.70 -13.80
N LYS A 55 -5.53 14.28 -14.96
CA LYS A 55 -4.14 13.82 -15.09
C LYS A 55 -3.13 14.94 -14.80
N ILE A 56 -3.41 16.17 -15.23
CA ILE A 56 -2.51 17.31 -15.01
C ILE A 56 -2.42 17.63 -13.52
N VAL A 57 -3.56 17.73 -12.82
CA VAL A 57 -3.59 18.02 -11.38
C VAL A 57 -2.87 16.92 -10.60
N ILE A 58 -3.21 15.65 -10.86
CA ILE A 58 -2.61 14.50 -10.16
C ILE A 58 -1.10 14.41 -10.43
N ASN A 59 -0.66 14.62 -11.68
CA ASN A 59 0.76 14.54 -12.02
C ASN A 59 1.57 15.72 -11.46
N GLY A 60 0.96 16.91 -11.32
CA GLY A 60 1.58 18.07 -10.69
C GLY A 60 1.87 17.84 -9.20
N ASP A 61 1.01 17.06 -8.53
CA ASP A 61 1.08 16.81 -7.09
C ASP A 61 1.58 15.41 -6.72
N ARG A 62 2.13 14.68 -7.69
CA ARG A 62 2.59 13.32 -7.51
C ARG A 62 3.82 13.25 -6.61
N VAL A 63 3.84 12.26 -5.73
CA VAL A 63 5.06 11.86 -5.02
C VAL A 63 5.96 11.04 -5.95
N ASP A 64 7.15 11.57 -6.29
CA ASP A 64 8.19 10.81 -7.00
C ASP A 64 9.27 10.29 -6.06
N LEU A 65 9.39 8.96 -5.99
CA LEU A 65 10.37 8.22 -5.19
C LEU A 65 11.44 7.55 -6.06
N SER A 66 11.48 7.82 -7.36
CA SER A 66 12.39 7.18 -8.32
C SER A 66 13.87 7.25 -7.92
N SER A 67 14.26 8.30 -7.19
CA SER A 67 15.62 8.51 -6.71
C SER A 67 15.91 7.94 -5.31
N ALA A 68 14.91 7.43 -4.59
CA ALA A 68 15.05 6.91 -3.23
C ALA A 68 15.56 5.45 -3.22
N LEU A 69 16.69 5.20 -3.89
CA LEU A 69 17.17 3.84 -4.22
C LEU A 69 17.44 2.93 -3.01
N TYR A 70 17.72 3.50 -1.84
CA TYR A 70 18.04 2.77 -0.61
C TYR A 70 16.95 2.89 0.46
N LEU A 71 15.72 3.20 0.04
CA LEU A 71 14.61 3.35 0.97
C LEU A 71 14.27 2.00 1.61
N GLU A 72 14.41 1.93 2.92
CA GLU A 72 14.09 0.76 3.74
C GLU A 72 12.68 0.89 4.35
N GLU A 73 12.25 2.11 4.66
CA GLU A 73 10.97 2.39 5.29
C GLU A 73 10.21 3.51 4.58
N PHE A 74 8.98 3.22 4.17
CA PHE A 74 8.10 4.21 3.58
C PHE A 74 6.76 4.27 4.31
N ARG A 75 6.39 5.49 4.73
CA ARG A 75 5.11 5.78 5.37
C ARG A 75 4.41 6.89 4.62
N PHE A 76 3.20 6.61 4.17
CA PHE A 76 2.38 7.53 3.43
C PHE A 76 1.01 7.63 4.09
N GLN A 77 0.60 8.85 4.41
CA GLN A 77 -0.74 9.17 4.86
C GLN A 77 -1.36 10.16 3.88
N GLY A 78 -2.39 9.74 3.15
CA GLY A 78 -3.05 10.55 2.14
C GLY A 78 -3.82 9.71 1.13
N SER A 79 -4.38 10.35 0.10
CA SER A 79 -5.06 9.67 -0.99
C SER A 79 -4.09 8.86 -1.87
N HIS A 80 -4.50 7.67 -2.31
CA HIS A 80 -3.70 6.83 -3.21
C HIS A 80 -3.51 7.53 -4.57
N LEU A 81 -4.33 8.52 -4.90
CA LEU A 81 -4.19 9.44 -6.04
C LEU A 81 -2.81 10.13 -6.10
N PHE A 82 -2.28 10.59 -4.96
CA PHE A 82 -0.97 11.26 -4.95
C PHE A 82 0.21 10.28 -5.02
N LEU A 83 -0.09 9.00 -4.75
CA LEU A 83 0.79 7.87 -5.04
C LEU A 83 0.66 7.38 -6.50
N ALA A 84 -0.38 7.82 -7.24
CA ALA A 84 -1.17 6.97 -8.15
C ALA A 84 -0.54 6.53 -9.45
N GLU A 85 0.52 7.14 -9.92
CA GLU A 85 1.17 6.60 -11.13
C GLU A 85 2.22 5.55 -10.81
N LYS A 86 2.05 4.91 -9.64
CA LYS A 86 2.00 3.46 -9.45
C LYS A 86 2.85 3.16 -8.22
N LEU A 87 2.39 2.21 -7.41
CA LEU A 87 3.25 1.39 -6.54
C LEU A 87 4.46 0.79 -7.32
N LEU A 88 4.52 0.91 -8.66
CA LEU A 88 5.71 0.71 -9.51
C LEU A 88 6.89 1.62 -9.16
N ASN A 89 6.65 2.85 -8.71
CA ASN A 89 7.72 3.78 -8.35
C ASN A 89 8.15 3.66 -6.89
N LEU A 90 7.53 2.77 -6.10
CA LEU A 90 8.07 2.43 -4.79
C LEU A 90 9.48 1.82 -4.97
N PRO A 91 10.48 2.25 -4.19
CA PRO A 91 11.81 1.63 -4.19
C PRO A 91 11.76 0.24 -3.56
N ARG A 92 11.40 -0.74 -4.38
CA ARG A 92 11.06 -2.11 -3.99
C ARG A 92 12.22 -2.94 -3.42
N ALA A 93 13.44 -2.65 -3.89
CA ALA A 93 14.58 -3.54 -3.72
C ALA A 93 15.06 -3.66 -2.26
N PHE A 94 14.81 -2.66 -1.42
CA PHE A 94 15.27 -2.62 -0.03
C PHE A 94 14.14 -2.36 0.98
N LEU A 95 12.90 -2.20 0.50
CA LEU A 95 11.79 -1.83 1.36
C LEU A 95 11.45 -2.97 2.33
N THR A 96 11.63 -2.71 3.61
CA THR A 96 11.31 -3.62 4.72
C THR A 96 10.04 -3.21 5.46
N LEU A 97 9.68 -1.92 5.40
CA LEU A 97 8.45 -1.38 5.97
C LEU A 97 7.69 -0.53 4.97
N LEU A 98 6.40 -0.82 4.83
CA LEU A 98 5.45 -0.05 4.04
C LEU A 98 4.20 0.23 4.86
N SER A 99 3.85 1.50 5.01
CA SER A 99 2.61 1.91 5.65
C SER A 99 1.87 2.89 4.76
N ILE A 100 0.71 2.48 4.25
CA ILE A 100 -0.17 3.32 3.42
C ILE A 100 -1.47 3.50 4.21
N THR A 101 -1.72 4.73 4.65
CA THR A 101 -2.86 5.10 5.50
C THR A 101 -3.70 6.21 4.87
N CYS A 102 -4.98 6.30 5.23
CA CYS A 102 -5.93 7.27 4.65
C CYS A 102 -6.08 7.17 3.12
N SER A 103 -5.85 5.97 2.57
CA SER A 103 -5.97 5.62 1.15
C SER A 103 -6.95 4.47 0.97
N LYS A 104 -7.70 4.47 -0.14
CA LYS A 104 -8.48 3.31 -0.59
C LYS A 104 -7.70 2.54 -1.66
N ILE A 105 -7.43 1.27 -1.41
CA ILE A 105 -6.65 0.40 -2.31
C ILE A 105 -7.39 -0.93 -2.54
N SER A 106 -7.31 -1.43 -3.78
CA SER A 106 -7.96 -2.71 -4.11
C SER A 106 -7.17 -3.89 -3.56
N VAL A 107 -7.84 -5.02 -3.33
CA VAL A 107 -7.21 -6.28 -2.89
C VAL A 107 -6.05 -6.66 -3.84
N ASN A 108 -6.26 -6.57 -5.15
CA ASN A 108 -5.23 -6.94 -6.12
C ASN A 108 -4.03 -5.98 -6.12
N ASP A 109 -4.26 -4.68 -5.96
CA ASP A 109 -3.16 -3.71 -5.88
C ASP A 109 -2.31 -3.93 -4.62
N THR A 110 -2.93 -4.35 -3.49
CA THR A 110 -2.17 -4.74 -2.30
C THR A 110 -1.31 -5.99 -2.56
N LEU A 111 -1.84 -7.01 -3.23
CA LEU A 111 -1.08 -8.22 -3.60
C LEU A 111 0.07 -7.91 -4.55
N PHE A 112 -0.17 -7.08 -5.56
CA PHE A 112 0.87 -6.63 -6.49
C PHE A 112 2.00 -5.92 -5.73
N THR A 113 1.66 -5.09 -4.75
CA THR A 113 2.65 -4.38 -3.92
C THR A 113 3.50 -5.34 -3.11
N LEU A 114 2.89 -6.35 -2.50
CA LEU A 114 3.63 -7.37 -1.76
C LEU A 114 4.53 -8.19 -2.68
N GLN A 115 4.04 -8.59 -3.86
CA GLN A 115 4.86 -9.29 -4.85
C GLN A 115 6.07 -8.44 -5.28
N ALA A 116 5.84 -7.15 -5.43
CA ALA A 116 6.86 -6.21 -5.86
C ALA A 116 7.94 -5.95 -4.80
N CYS A 117 7.63 -6.08 -3.51
CA CYS A 117 8.52 -5.77 -2.39
C CYS A 117 8.95 -7.05 -1.65
N PRO A 118 9.90 -7.83 -2.18
CA PRO A 118 10.21 -9.17 -1.68
C PRO A 118 10.88 -9.22 -0.30
N TYR A 119 11.32 -8.08 0.23
CA TYR A 119 11.95 -7.97 1.55
C TYR A 119 11.05 -7.33 2.60
N LEU A 120 9.77 -7.11 2.27
CA LEU A 120 8.84 -6.44 3.16
C LEU A 120 8.54 -7.31 4.38
N THR A 121 8.98 -6.85 5.55
CA THR A 121 8.73 -7.52 6.84
C THR A 121 7.56 -6.90 7.60
N GLU A 122 7.24 -5.63 7.33
CA GLU A 122 6.12 -4.92 7.95
C GLU A 122 5.27 -4.21 6.89
N ALA A 123 3.96 -4.49 6.89
CA ALA A 123 3.01 -3.88 5.96
C ALA A 123 1.75 -3.37 6.67
N THR A 124 1.34 -2.15 6.35
CA THR A 124 0.07 -1.56 6.78
C THR A 124 -0.71 -1.05 5.57
N PHE A 125 -1.94 -1.55 5.38
CA PHE A 125 -2.89 -1.11 4.36
C PHE A 125 -4.19 -0.66 5.04
N ALA A 126 -4.43 0.66 5.15
CA ALA A 126 -5.46 1.18 6.05
C ALA A 126 -6.89 1.26 5.49
N THR A 127 -7.13 1.07 4.19
CA THR A 127 -8.48 0.80 3.68
C THR A 127 -8.38 -0.05 2.42
N VAL A 128 -8.57 -1.36 2.58
CA VAL A 128 -8.75 -2.30 1.48
C VAL A 128 -10.24 -2.44 1.20
N CYS A 129 -10.68 -2.03 0.02
CA CYS A 129 -12.10 -1.99 -0.35
C CYS A 129 -12.35 -2.67 -1.71
N ALA A 130 -13.63 -2.75 -2.10
CA ALA A 130 -14.01 -3.27 -3.40
C ALA A 130 -13.44 -2.36 -4.49
N GLU A 131 -13.19 -2.93 -5.67
CA GLU A 131 -12.67 -2.19 -6.83
C GLU A 131 -13.52 -0.94 -7.12
N VAL A 132 -14.84 -1.07 -7.09
CA VAL A 132 -15.78 0.03 -7.36
C VAL A 132 -15.66 1.19 -6.36
N ASP A 133 -15.15 0.92 -5.16
CA ASP A 133 -14.98 1.91 -4.10
C ASP A 133 -13.55 2.48 -4.04
N CYS A 134 -12.63 1.92 -4.84
CA CYS A 134 -11.24 2.37 -4.92
C CYS A 134 -11.15 3.63 -5.79
N GLU A 135 -10.33 4.60 -5.37
CA GLU A 135 -10.08 5.83 -6.14
C GLU A 135 -9.58 5.55 -7.57
N LEU A 136 -8.96 4.38 -7.79
CA LEU A 136 -8.36 3.96 -9.06
C LEU A 136 -8.94 2.68 -9.67
N GLY A 137 -10.03 2.16 -9.11
CA GLY A 137 -10.47 0.81 -9.44
C GLY A 137 -9.42 -0.26 -9.09
N ASN A 138 -9.46 -1.38 -9.81
CA ASN A 138 -8.39 -2.37 -9.80
C ASN A 138 -7.40 -2.07 -10.93
N ARG A 139 -6.14 -1.74 -10.60
CA ARG A 139 -5.14 -1.39 -11.61
C ARG A 139 -4.35 -2.59 -12.10
N PHE A 140 -4.25 -3.64 -11.29
CA PHE A 140 -3.50 -4.84 -11.62
C PHE A 140 -4.40 -6.06 -11.59
N ASP A 141 -4.61 -6.71 -12.74
CA ASP A 141 -5.20 -8.05 -12.77
C ASP A 141 -4.12 -9.09 -12.44
N LEU A 142 -3.88 -9.29 -11.15
CA LEU A 142 -2.82 -10.19 -10.68
C LEU A 142 -3.24 -11.65 -10.79
N LYS A 143 -2.82 -12.30 -11.88
CA LYS A 143 -2.96 -13.76 -12.03
C LYS A 143 -1.80 -14.48 -11.35
N LEU A 144 -2.00 -14.81 -10.08
CA LEU A 144 -1.04 -15.60 -9.33
C LEU A 144 -1.00 -17.05 -9.83
N VAL A 145 0.18 -17.49 -10.28
CA VAL A 145 0.44 -18.89 -10.69
C VAL A 145 0.81 -19.77 -9.48
N GLY A 146 0.71 -19.22 -8.26
CA GLY A 146 1.05 -19.88 -7.00
C GLY A 146 0.97 -18.89 -5.84
N LYS A 147 1.49 -19.28 -4.66
CA LYS A 147 1.57 -18.37 -3.53
C LYS A 147 2.77 -17.42 -3.64
N LEU A 148 2.62 -16.22 -3.12
CA LEU A 148 3.66 -15.19 -3.01
C LEU A 148 4.52 -15.43 -1.77
N PRO A 149 5.84 -15.68 -1.91
CA PRO A 149 6.73 -15.77 -0.76
C PRO A 149 6.69 -14.48 0.07
N SER A 150 6.36 -14.61 1.34
CA SER A 150 6.13 -13.49 2.25
C SER A 150 7.05 -13.59 3.46
N PRO A 151 8.04 -12.68 3.61
CA PRO A 151 8.82 -12.55 4.83
C PRO A 151 8.12 -11.67 5.89
N LEU A 152 6.83 -11.34 5.70
CA LEU A 152 6.09 -10.50 6.63
C LEU A 152 6.10 -11.08 8.04
N LEU A 153 6.54 -10.24 8.98
CA LEU A 153 6.49 -10.45 10.42
C LEU A 153 5.31 -9.68 11.04
N LYS A 154 4.92 -8.56 10.43
CA LYS A 154 3.76 -7.77 10.85
C LYS A 154 2.91 -7.36 9.66
N LEU A 155 1.61 -7.57 9.79
CA LEU A 155 0.63 -7.17 8.80
C LEU A 155 -0.53 -6.48 9.51
N THR A 156 -0.84 -5.25 9.11
CA THR A 156 -2.05 -4.55 9.51
C THR A 156 -2.89 -4.27 8.28
N ILE A 157 -4.12 -4.75 8.28
CA ILE A 157 -5.09 -4.49 7.22
C ILE A 157 -6.34 -3.92 7.86
N THR A 158 -6.83 -2.82 7.33
CA THR A 158 -8.19 -2.38 7.56
C THR A 158 -8.99 -2.63 6.30
N THR A 159 -10.16 -3.23 6.39
CA THR A 159 -10.90 -3.69 5.22
C THR A 159 -12.41 -3.53 5.36
N SER A 160 -13.07 -3.27 4.23
CA SER A 160 -14.52 -3.34 4.06
C SER A 160 -14.94 -4.47 3.11
N VAL A 161 -14.03 -5.39 2.79
CA VAL A 161 -14.27 -6.53 1.88
C VAL A 161 -13.64 -7.82 2.40
N ASP A 162 -14.02 -8.96 1.83
CA ASP A 162 -13.38 -10.25 2.12
C ASP A 162 -11.91 -10.25 1.62
N VAL A 163 -10.97 -10.43 2.56
CA VAL A 163 -9.51 -10.51 2.31
C VAL A 163 -9.00 -11.96 2.33
N THR A 164 -9.88 -12.96 2.33
CA THR A 164 -9.52 -14.39 2.31
C THR A 164 -8.60 -14.72 1.14
N HIS A 165 -8.91 -14.22 -0.05
CA HIS A 165 -8.05 -14.42 -1.23
C HIS A 165 -6.65 -13.87 -0.98
N PHE A 166 -6.55 -12.64 -0.48
CA PHE A 166 -5.28 -12.01 -0.13
C PHE A 166 -4.47 -12.86 0.84
N MET A 167 -5.08 -13.28 1.96
CA MET A 167 -4.38 -14.02 3.01
C MET A 167 -3.88 -15.38 2.53
N ARG A 168 -4.67 -16.05 1.68
CA ARG A 168 -4.34 -17.37 1.11
C ARG A 168 -3.33 -17.30 -0.02
N SER A 169 -3.21 -16.16 -0.68
CA SER A 169 -2.19 -15.91 -1.70
C SER A 169 -0.78 -15.80 -1.13
N LEU A 170 -0.61 -15.66 0.18
CA LEU A 170 0.71 -15.53 0.82
C LEU A 170 1.27 -16.90 1.26
N ASP A 171 2.56 -17.10 0.97
CA ASP A 171 3.38 -18.19 1.50
C ASP A 171 4.27 -17.64 2.63
N TRP A 172 3.82 -17.86 3.86
CA TRP A 172 4.41 -17.28 5.05
C TRP A 172 5.71 -17.99 5.44
N LYS A 173 6.83 -17.24 5.43
CA LYS A 173 8.14 -17.78 5.84
C LYS A 173 8.32 -17.83 7.36
N TYR A 174 7.61 -16.96 8.08
CA TYR A 174 7.71 -16.78 9.52
C TYR A 174 6.32 -16.78 10.14
N VAL A 175 6.24 -16.85 11.47
CA VAL A 175 5.00 -16.68 12.23
C VAL A 175 4.72 -15.18 12.38
N PRO A 176 3.71 -14.60 11.70
CA PRO A 176 3.45 -13.17 11.75
C PRO A 176 2.66 -12.74 13.00
N ILE A 177 2.60 -11.44 13.20
CA ILE A 177 1.57 -10.75 13.98
C ILE A 177 0.62 -10.09 12.96
N ILE A 178 -0.67 -10.39 13.05
CA ILE A 178 -1.68 -9.88 12.14
C ILE A 178 -2.69 -9.03 12.90
N THR A 179 -2.97 -7.84 12.39
CA THR A 179 -4.10 -7.00 12.83
C THR A 179 -5.06 -6.82 11.67
N ILE A 180 -6.33 -7.17 11.87
CA ILE A 180 -7.40 -6.93 10.89
C ILE A 180 -8.43 -6.01 11.52
N ASN A 181 -8.65 -4.83 10.92
CA ASN A 181 -9.73 -3.92 11.28
C ASN A 181 -10.84 -4.05 10.24
N VAL A 182 -12.02 -4.50 10.65
CA VAL A 182 -13.15 -4.76 9.78
C VAL A 182 -14.14 -3.61 9.91
N LEU A 183 -14.41 -2.93 8.80
CA LEU A 183 -15.29 -1.77 8.75
C LEU A 183 -16.75 -2.15 8.42
N ASP A 184 -16.96 -3.31 7.82
CA ASP A 184 -18.27 -3.78 7.34
C ASP A 184 -18.78 -4.96 8.16
N ASP A 185 -20.02 -4.86 8.66
CA ASP A 185 -20.66 -5.88 9.50
C ASP A 185 -20.87 -7.22 8.75
N GLY A 186 -21.16 -7.16 7.45
CA GLY A 186 -21.30 -8.35 6.61
C GLY A 186 -19.98 -9.09 6.46
N VAL A 187 -18.88 -8.36 6.30
CA VAL A 187 -17.52 -8.93 6.31
C VAL A 187 -17.16 -9.47 7.69
N ALA A 188 -17.55 -8.81 8.78
CA ALA A 188 -17.30 -9.31 10.13
C ALA A 188 -17.98 -10.66 10.39
N ALA A 189 -19.11 -10.93 9.73
CA ALA A 189 -19.86 -12.18 9.81
C ALA A 189 -19.41 -13.30 8.86
N GLN A 190 -18.35 -13.09 8.08
CA GLN A 190 -17.85 -14.14 7.18
C GLN A 190 -17.19 -15.31 7.93
N ASN A 191 -16.93 -16.40 7.21
CA ASN A 191 -16.13 -17.51 7.73
C ASN A 191 -14.63 -17.12 7.71
N TRP A 192 -14.08 -16.85 8.90
CA TRP A 192 -12.68 -16.46 9.07
C TRP A 192 -11.70 -17.64 9.12
N GLU A 193 -12.17 -18.85 9.44
CA GLU A 193 -11.34 -20.07 9.39
C GLU A 193 -10.65 -20.19 8.02
N ARG A 194 -11.41 -20.00 6.93
CA ARG A 194 -10.88 -20.04 5.57
C ARG A 194 -9.85 -18.95 5.28
N CYS A 195 -10.01 -17.78 5.88
CA CYS A 195 -9.09 -16.64 5.74
C CYS A 195 -7.72 -16.98 6.35
N PHE A 196 -7.73 -17.62 7.52
CA PHE A 196 -6.51 -17.94 8.27
C PHE A 196 -5.97 -19.36 8.04
N ALA A 197 -6.65 -20.21 7.25
CA ALA A 197 -6.24 -21.59 7.00
C ALA A 197 -4.81 -21.76 6.46
N CYS A 198 -4.24 -20.74 5.81
CA CYS A 198 -2.86 -20.75 5.27
C CYS A 198 -1.85 -20.02 6.16
N VAL A 199 -2.29 -19.47 7.29
CA VAL A 199 -1.46 -18.68 8.19
C VAL A 199 -0.78 -19.62 9.20
N PRO A 200 0.52 -19.46 9.49
CA PRO A 200 1.25 -20.37 10.37
C PRO A 200 0.64 -20.47 11.78
N MET A 201 0.67 -21.67 12.35
CA MET A 201 0.26 -21.90 13.73
C MET A 201 1.10 -21.06 14.71
N GLY A 202 0.46 -20.52 15.74
CA GLY A 202 1.10 -19.65 16.73
C GLY A 202 1.09 -18.15 16.36
N THR A 203 0.56 -17.80 15.19
CA THR A 203 0.32 -16.41 14.78
C THR A 203 -0.57 -15.70 15.80
N GLN A 204 -0.16 -14.49 16.22
CA GLN A 204 -1.01 -13.62 17.02
C GLN A 204 -1.93 -12.83 16.10
N VAL A 205 -3.24 -12.94 16.31
CA VAL A 205 -4.23 -12.22 15.52
C VAL A 205 -4.97 -11.24 16.42
N THR A 206 -5.06 -9.98 16.00
CA THR A 206 -5.94 -8.98 16.59
C THR A 206 -7.02 -8.63 15.58
N MET A 207 -8.28 -8.76 15.95
CA MET A 207 -9.42 -8.43 15.10
C MET A 207 -10.23 -7.31 15.75
N ASN A 208 -10.41 -6.21 15.03
CA ASN A 208 -11.21 -5.06 15.47
C ASN A 208 -12.40 -4.91 14.54
N GLY A 209 -13.59 -4.65 15.08
CA GLY A 209 -14.81 -4.57 14.28
C GLY A 209 -16.03 -5.04 15.06
N ASN A 210 -17.18 -4.97 14.40
CA ASN A 210 -18.45 -5.31 15.02
C ASN A 210 -18.73 -6.83 14.98
N PHE A 211 -18.01 -7.59 15.80
CA PHE A 211 -18.19 -9.04 15.90
C PHE A 211 -19.24 -9.39 16.96
N SER A 212 -20.20 -10.25 16.60
CA SER A 212 -21.13 -10.82 17.57
C SER A 212 -20.39 -11.77 18.54
N ASN A 213 -20.97 -12.02 19.72
CA ASN A 213 -20.39 -12.98 20.67
C ASN A 213 -20.30 -14.41 20.09
N GLU A 214 -21.26 -14.78 19.25
CA GLU A 214 -21.28 -16.08 18.56
C GLU A 214 -20.13 -16.17 17.56
N ASN A 215 -19.94 -15.14 16.73
CA ASN A 215 -18.85 -15.07 15.77
C ASN A 215 -17.48 -15.10 16.49
N MET A 216 -17.33 -14.33 17.58
CA MET A 216 -16.09 -14.35 18.36
C MET A 216 -15.80 -15.73 18.96
N ALA A 217 -16.83 -16.48 19.37
CA ALA A 217 -16.66 -17.83 19.91
C ALA A 217 -16.24 -18.82 18.82
N GLU A 218 -16.86 -18.76 17.64
CA GLU A 218 -16.50 -19.56 16.46
C GLU A 218 -15.04 -19.30 16.06
N ILE A 219 -14.67 -18.04 15.86
CA ILE A 219 -13.30 -17.66 15.46
C ILE A 219 -12.26 -18.11 16.50
N ARG A 220 -12.58 -18.09 17.80
CA ARG A 220 -11.68 -18.60 18.85
C ARG A 220 -11.55 -20.12 18.85
N GLY A 221 -12.58 -20.83 18.40
CA GLY A 221 -12.52 -22.29 18.20
C GLY A 221 -11.50 -22.65 17.11
N ASP A 222 -11.39 -21.80 16.09
CA ASP A 222 -10.59 -22.07 14.89
C ASP A 222 -9.19 -21.43 14.93
N ILE A 223 -9.01 -20.34 15.68
CA ILE A 223 -7.78 -19.55 15.75
C ILE A 223 -7.25 -19.46 17.17
N PHE A 224 -6.16 -20.19 17.43
CA PHE A 224 -5.65 -20.45 18.78
C PHE A 224 -5.11 -19.22 19.55
N CYS A 225 -4.86 -18.10 18.86
CA CYS A 225 -4.24 -16.88 19.43
C CYS A 225 -4.92 -15.60 18.92
N VAL A 226 -6.26 -15.59 18.87
CA VAL A 226 -7.03 -14.41 18.45
C VAL A 226 -7.48 -13.56 19.64
N SER A 227 -7.29 -12.26 19.51
CA SER A 227 -7.81 -11.24 20.41
C SER A 227 -8.75 -10.31 19.64
N PHE A 228 -9.77 -9.81 20.33
CA PHE A 228 -10.73 -8.87 19.76
C PHE A 228 -10.57 -7.52 20.44
N GLY A 229 -10.37 -6.48 19.66
CA GLY A 229 -10.47 -5.09 20.11
C GLY A 229 -11.83 -4.50 19.77
N ARG A 230 -12.14 -3.37 20.42
CA ARG A 230 -13.33 -2.57 20.15
C ARG A 230 -13.02 -1.47 19.16
#